data_AF-A0A7K7Y7D0-F1
#
_entry.id   AF-A0A7K7Y7D0-F1
#
_cell.length_a   1.000
_cell.length_b   1.000
_cell.length_c   1.000
_cell.angle_alpha   90.00
_cell.angle_beta   90.00
_cell.angle_gamma   90.00
#
_symmetry.space_group_name_H-M   'P 1'
#
loop_
_entity.id
_entity.type
_entity.pdbx_description
1 polymer ?
#
loop_
_entity_poly.entity_id
_entity_poly.type
_entity_poly.pdbx_seq_one_letter_code
_entity_poly.pdbx_strand_id
1 'polypeptide(L)'
;RIMPVRWSRYSPSYLEPEVKKESYQKSFEELTEEEREEMELKAVRPIKAAPPTLSSSVFSDPMICKFTNMMMKSGNKVLARNLMSQTLEAIKRKQVEKYHKAPENEKETIECNPYVIFHQALNNCQPIIGISNITRGGKTYQVPVPLTDNRKRFLAMKWLITECRDNKHRRMLMPEKLSQELLLAFNNEGPVIRRKHVLHKMAEANRAYAHFRWW
;
A
#
# COMPACT_ATOMS: atom_id res chain seq x y z
N ARG A 1 -30.70 13.76 -0.88
CA ARG A 1 -29.40 13.72 -1.60
C ARG A 1 -28.40 14.47 -0.72
N ILE A 2 -27.61 13.77 0.11
CA ILE A 2 -26.67 14.42 1.04
C ILE A 2 -25.51 14.96 0.20
N MET A 3 -25.38 16.29 0.11
CA MET A 3 -24.21 16.89 -0.54
C MET A 3 -23.01 16.69 0.39
N PRO A 4 -21.91 16.07 -0.06
CA PRO A 4 -20.72 15.96 0.77
C PRO A 4 -20.17 17.36 1.00
N VAL A 5 -20.10 17.79 2.26
CA VAL A 5 -19.43 19.01 2.66
C VAL A 5 -17.98 18.91 2.18
N ARG A 6 -17.61 19.72 1.18
CA ARG A 6 -16.25 19.73 0.60
C ARG A 6 -15.20 20.36 1.53
N TRP A 7 -15.61 20.86 2.70
CA TRP A 7 -14.75 21.53 3.66
C TRP A 7 -14.51 20.68 4.91
N SER A 8 -13.27 20.70 5.39
CA SER A 8 -12.91 20.16 6.70
C SER A 8 -13.70 20.90 7.78
N ARG A 9 -14.21 20.17 8.78
CA ARG A 9 -14.81 20.75 9.99
C ARG A 9 -13.75 21.27 10.97
N TYR A 10 -12.52 20.79 10.85
CA TYR A 10 -11.40 21.23 11.67
C TYR A 10 -10.76 22.49 11.08
N SER A 11 -10.48 23.47 11.94
CA SER A 11 -9.69 24.66 11.61
C SER A 11 -8.24 24.27 11.25
N PRO A 12 -7.54 25.05 10.40
CA PRO A 12 -6.12 24.81 10.08
C PRO A 12 -5.18 24.78 11.29
N SER A 13 -5.60 25.36 12.43
CA SER A 13 -4.84 25.34 13.68
C SER A 13 -4.78 23.97 14.37
N TYR A 14 -5.65 23.02 13.98
CA TYR A 14 -5.72 21.71 14.59
C TYR A 14 -4.56 20.80 14.17
N LEU A 15 -3.88 20.21 15.14
CA LEU A 15 -2.84 19.21 14.92
C LEU A 15 -3.44 17.81 14.69
N GLU A 16 -2.75 16.98 13.90
CA GLU A 16 -3.11 15.57 13.74
C GLU A 16 -2.79 14.78 15.03
N PRO A 17 -3.61 13.78 15.39
CA PRO A 17 -3.40 12.99 16.60
C PRO A 17 -2.26 12.00 16.40
N GLU A 18 -1.33 12.00 17.33
CA GLU A 18 -0.24 11.03 17.36
C GLU A 18 -0.62 9.81 18.19
N VAL A 19 -0.71 8.65 17.54
CA VAL A 19 -1.28 7.42 18.13
C VAL A 19 -0.20 6.42 18.58
N LYS A 20 1.04 6.57 18.12
CA LYS A 20 2.12 5.68 18.52
C LYS A 20 2.42 5.87 20.01
N LYS A 21 2.44 4.80 20.79
CA LYS A 21 2.76 4.87 22.22
C LYS A 21 4.23 5.22 22.47
N GLU A 22 5.10 4.74 21.59
CA GLU A 22 6.56 4.88 21.67
C GLU A 22 7.02 6.34 21.67
N SER A 23 6.32 7.23 20.95
CA SER A 23 6.69 8.64 20.90
C SER A 23 6.57 9.35 22.26
N TYR A 24 5.61 8.92 23.08
CA TYR A 24 5.41 9.46 24.43
C TYR A 24 6.28 8.79 25.50
N GLN A 25 6.95 7.68 25.18
CA GLN A 25 7.80 6.95 26.12
C GLN A 25 9.25 7.45 26.12
N LYS A 26 9.66 8.23 25.11
CA LYS A 26 10.98 8.83 25.04
C LYS A 26 11.21 9.78 26.22
N SER A 27 12.38 9.69 26.84
CA SER A 27 12.76 10.60 27.93
C SER A 27 13.06 12.01 27.37
N PHE A 28 12.92 13.06 28.18
CA PHE A 28 13.15 14.44 27.71
C PHE A 28 14.60 14.67 27.23
N GLU A 29 15.54 13.92 27.80
CA GLU A 29 16.97 13.95 27.47
C GLU A 29 17.24 13.36 26.08
N GLU A 30 16.43 12.40 25.64
CA GLU A 30 16.53 11.76 24.32
C GLU A 30 15.84 12.56 23.20
N LEU A 31 15.00 13.54 23.56
CA LEU A 31 14.26 14.34 22.58
C LEU A 31 15.20 15.32 21.87
N THR A 32 15.10 15.35 20.53
CA THR A 32 15.74 16.39 19.73
C THR A 32 15.08 17.75 19.98
N GLU A 33 15.78 18.84 19.65
CA GLU A 33 15.24 20.20 19.79
C GLU A 33 13.90 20.35 19.02
N GLU A 34 13.80 19.77 17.82
CA GLU A 34 12.57 19.74 17.01
C GLU A 34 11.41 19.01 17.72
N GLU A 35 11.67 17.84 18.32
CA GLU A 35 10.64 17.08 19.03
C GLU A 35 10.16 17.82 20.30
N ARG A 36 11.04 18.60 20.94
CA ARG A 36 10.68 19.46 22.08
C ARG A 36 9.76 20.60 21.66
N GLU A 37 10.08 21.28 20.56
CA GLU A 37 9.21 22.32 19.98
C GLU A 37 7.83 21.75 19.62
N GLU A 38 7.78 20.56 19.01
CA GLU A 38 6.50 19.90 18.73
C GLU A 38 5.69 19.59 19.99
N MET A 39 6.34 19.18 21.07
CA MET A 39 5.68 18.93 22.36
C MET A 39 5.09 20.21 22.95
N GLU A 40 5.81 21.33 22.89
CA GLU A 40 5.30 22.64 23.30
C GLU A 40 4.10 23.07 22.45
N LEU A 41 4.17 22.88 21.13
CA LEU A 41 3.07 23.16 20.22
C LEU A 41 1.84 22.28 20.52
N LYS A 42 2.04 21.00 20.87
CA LYS A 42 0.95 20.06 21.26
C LYS A 42 0.28 20.47 22.57
N ALA A 43 0.99 21.13 23.49
CA ALA A 43 0.42 21.59 24.75
C ALA A 43 -0.57 22.76 24.58
N VAL A 44 -0.36 23.62 23.57
CA VAL A 44 -1.16 24.83 23.34
C VAL A 44 -2.22 24.64 22.25
N ARG A 45 -1.90 23.92 21.17
CA ARG A 45 -2.78 23.78 20.01
C ARG A 45 -3.83 22.68 20.20
N PRO A 46 -5.06 22.86 19.70
CA PRO A 46 -6.06 21.81 19.74
C PRO A 46 -5.68 20.64 18.83
N ILE A 47 -5.93 19.41 19.28
CA ILE A 47 -5.63 18.18 18.55
C ILE A 47 -6.94 17.59 17.99
N LYS A 48 -6.92 17.04 16.76
CA LYS A 48 -8.09 16.39 16.17
C LYS A 48 -8.41 15.08 16.90
N ALA A 49 -9.68 14.67 16.86
CA ALA A 49 -10.05 13.35 17.36
C ALA A 49 -9.40 12.24 16.52
N ALA A 50 -8.84 11.23 17.19
CA ALA A 50 -8.26 10.08 16.51
C ALA A 50 -9.30 9.35 15.64
N PRO A 51 -8.98 9.01 14.38
CA PRO A 51 -9.93 8.32 13.54
C PRO A 51 -10.13 6.88 14.04
N PRO A 52 -11.35 6.30 13.91
CA PRO A 52 -11.66 4.96 14.43
C PRO A 52 -10.88 3.82 13.74
N THR A 53 -10.16 4.14 12.67
CA THR A 53 -9.37 3.19 11.91
C THR A 53 -7.93 3.09 12.38
N LEU A 54 -7.45 4.13 13.07
CA LEU A 54 -6.10 4.21 13.58
C LEU A 54 -6.12 3.75 15.04
N SER A 55 -5.19 2.87 15.40
CA SER A 55 -5.10 2.28 16.73
C SER A 55 -3.63 2.19 17.14
N SER A 56 -3.37 2.23 18.44
CA SER A 56 -2.04 2.03 19.04
C SER A 56 -1.69 0.55 19.24
N SER A 57 -2.55 -0.37 18.78
CA SER A 57 -2.31 -1.81 18.88
C SER A 57 -1.07 -2.23 18.08
N VAL A 58 -0.24 -3.10 18.67
CA VAL A 58 0.97 -3.65 18.05
C VAL A 58 0.66 -4.43 16.76
N PHE A 59 -0.54 -5.01 16.65
CA PHE A 59 -0.97 -5.75 15.46
C PHE A 59 -1.49 -4.84 14.33
N SER A 60 -1.60 -3.53 14.55
CA SER A 60 -2.12 -2.60 13.55
C SER A 60 -1.05 -2.25 12.51
N ASP A 61 -1.25 -2.73 11.29
CA ASP A 61 -0.39 -2.38 10.16
C ASP A 61 -1.07 -1.31 9.27
N PRO A 62 -0.47 -0.12 9.10
CA PRO A 62 -1.03 0.95 8.26
C PRO A 62 -1.14 0.56 6.79
N MET A 63 -0.26 -0.30 6.27
CA MET A 63 -0.29 -0.75 4.87
C MET A 63 -1.48 -1.69 4.63
N ILE A 64 -1.73 -2.62 5.53
CA ILE A 64 -2.91 -3.51 5.47
C ILE A 64 -4.19 -2.70 5.66
N CYS A 65 -4.21 -1.75 6.59
CA CYS A 65 -5.34 -0.85 6.75
C CYS A 65 -5.63 -0.07 5.46
N LYS A 66 -4.60 0.45 4.79
CA LYS A 66 -4.78 1.19 3.54
C LYS A 66 -5.26 0.28 2.41
N PHE A 67 -4.69 -0.91 2.27
CA PHE A 67 -5.12 -1.89 1.28
C PHE A 67 -6.58 -2.33 1.50
N THR A 68 -6.97 -2.58 2.75
CA THR A 68 -8.34 -2.93 3.12
C THR A 68 -9.31 -1.81 2.74
N ASN A 69 -8.94 -0.55 2.99
CA ASN A 69 -9.74 0.60 2.59
C ASN A 69 -9.87 0.73 1.05
N MET A 70 -8.81 0.40 0.28
CA MET A 70 -8.87 0.40 -1.19
C MET A 70 -9.71 -0.77 -1.74
N MET A 71 -9.74 -1.89 -1.03
CA MET A 71 -10.57 -3.05 -1.38
C MET A 71 -12.05 -2.86 -1.03
N MET A 72 -12.37 -1.99 -0.07
CA MET A 72 -13.72 -1.66 0.34
C MET A 72 -14.57 -1.10 -0.82
N LYS A 73 -15.84 -1.48 -0.87
CA LYS A 73 -16.86 -0.91 -1.77
C LYS A 73 -18.06 -0.44 -0.96
N SER A 74 -18.67 0.66 -1.37
CA SER A 74 -19.91 1.20 -0.79
C SER A 74 -19.88 1.37 0.74
N GLY A 75 -18.71 1.65 1.32
CA GLY A 75 -18.55 1.85 2.77
C GLY A 75 -18.60 0.57 3.63
N ASN A 76 -18.71 -0.62 3.03
CA ASN A 76 -18.77 -1.86 3.80
C ASN A 76 -17.39 -2.32 4.27
N LYS A 77 -16.95 -1.77 5.42
CA LYS A 77 -15.64 -2.07 6.00
C LYS A 77 -15.56 -3.44 6.65
N VAL A 78 -16.66 -3.94 7.20
CA VAL A 78 -16.74 -5.26 7.84
C VAL A 78 -16.41 -6.35 6.82
N LEU A 79 -17.06 -6.30 5.64
CA LEU A 79 -16.78 -7.24 4.56
C LEU A 79 -15.33 -7.15 4.08
N ALA A 80 -14.82 -5.93 3.84
CA ALA A 80 -13.45 -5.75 3.39
C ALA A 80 -12.42 -6.30 4.39
N ARG A 81 -12.65 -6.09 5.69
CA ARG A 81 -11.80 -6.65 6.75
C ARG A 81 -11.88 -8.17 6.77
N ASN A 82 -13.07 -8.77 6.66
CA ASN A 82 -13.24 -10.22 6.64
C ASN A 82 -12.51 -10.85 5.44
N LEU A 83 -12.62 -10.25 4.25
CA LEU A 83 -11.91 -10.72 3.06
C LEU A 83 -10.38 -10.65 3.24
N MET A 84 -9.88 -9.59 3.88
CA MET A 84 -8.44 -9.45 4.18
C MET A 84 -7.99 -10.54 5.16
N SER A 85 -8.72 -10.75 6.25
CA SER A 85 -8.43 -11.81 7.23
C SER A 85 -8.40 -13.19 6.59
N GLN A 86 -9.42 -13.51 5.77
CA GLN A 86 -9.47 -14.77 5.02
C GLN A 86 -8.32 -14.92 4.02
N THR A 87 -7.84 -13.82 3.44
CA THR A 87 -6.69 -13.86 2.53
C THR A 87 -5.42 -14.18 3.29
N LEU A 88 -5.14 -13.48 4.40
CA LEU A 88 -3.96 -13.75 5.23
C LEU A 88 -3.97 -15.17 5.78
N GLU A 89 -5.14 -15.68 6.17
CA GLU A 89 -5.35 -17.06 6.58
C GLU A 89 -5.05 -18.04 5.42
N ALA A 90 -5.54 -17.78 4.21
CA ALA A 90 -5.29 -18.61 3.05
C ALA A 90 -3.80 -18.65 2.66
N ILE A 91 -3.10 -17.52 2.73
CA ILE A 91 -1.64 -17.46 2.51
C ILE A 91 -0.92 -18.32 3.54
N LYS A 92 -1.26 -18.14 4.83
CA LYS A 92 -0.63 -18.89 5.92
C LYS A 92 -0.86 -20.39 5.77
N ARG A 93 -2.09 -20.83 5.47
CA ARG A 93 -2.42 -22.24 5.23
C ARG A 93 -1.61 -22.84 4.08
N LYS A 94 -1.56 -22.15 2.93
CA LYS A 94 -0.80 -22.61 1.75
C LYS A 94 0.70 -22.72 2.02
N GLN A 95 1.28 -21.76 2.75
CA GLN A 95 2.70 -21.79 3.08
C GLN A 95 3.04 -22.88 4.09
N VAL A 96 2.22 -23.08 5.13
CA VAL A 96 2.40 -24.19 6.08
C VAL A 96 2.27 -25.54 5.38
N GLU A 97 1.31 -25.68 4.47
CA GLU A 97 1.16 -26.90 3.66
C GLU A 97 2.40 -27.13 2.78
N LYS A 98 2.93 -26.09 2.14
CA LYS A 98 4.17 -26.15 1.36
C LYS A 98 5.37 -26.54 2.24
N TYR A 99 5.48 -25.96 3.43
CA TYR A 99 6.55 -26.22 4.40
C TYR A 99 6.56 -27.69 4.86
N HIS A 100 5.39 -28.27 5.16
CA HIS A 100 5.30 -29.68 5.57
C HIS A 100 5.58 -30.67 4.43
N LYS A 101 5.32 -30.29 3.18
CA LYS A 101 5.59 -31.12 2.00
C LYS A 101 7.03 -31.02 1.49
N ALA A 102 7.77 -29.99 1.89
CA ALA A 102 9.12 -29.71 1.41
C ALA A 102 10.18 -30.61 2.09
N PRO A 103 11.28 -30.96 1.37
CA PRO A 103 12.44 -31.61 1.97
C PRO A 103 13.14 -30.68 2.97
N GLU A 104 13.90 -31.26 3.90
CA GLU A 104 14.54 -30.51 5.00
C GLU A 104 15.35 -29.30 4.51
N ASN A 105 16.06 -29.46 3.39
CA ASN A 105 16.91 -28.42 2.80
C ASN A 105 16.13 -27.20 2.31
N GLU A 106 14.85 -27.35 1.93
CA GLU A 106 14.04 -26.25 1.39
C GLU A 106 13.20 -25.56 2.48
N LYS A 107 13.02 -26.19 3.64
CA LYS A 107 12.18 -25.67 4.73
C LYS A 107 12.62 -24.30 5.20
N GLU A 108 13.92 -24.08 5.33
CA GLU A 108 14.49 -22.81 5.78
C GLU A 108 14.20 -21.65 4.81
N THR A 109 14.02 -21.94 3.51
CA THR A 109 13.72 -20.92 2.50
C THR A 109 12.24 -20.52 2.44
N ILE A 110 11.36 -21.28 3.08
CA ILE A 110 9.91 -21.08 2.98
C ILE A 110 9.43 -20.11 4.05
N GLU A 111 9.13 -18.89 3.60
CA GLU A 111 8.48 -17.88 4.43
C GLU A 111 7.03 -18.26 4.75
N CYS A 112 6.74 -18.40 6.04
CA CYS A 112 5.39 -18.73 6.54
C CYS A 112 4.63 -17.51 7.09
N ASN A 113 5.29 -16.36 7.25
CA ASN A 113 4.66 -15.16 7.79
C ASN A 113 3.89 -14.39 6.69
N PRO A 114 2.55 -14.33 6.73
CA PRO A 114 1.76 -13.70 5.67
C PRO A 114 1.97 -12.18 5.58
N TYR A 115 2.39 -11.53 6.68
CA TYR A 115 2.67 -10.08 6.67
C TYR A 115 3.93 -9.78 5.87
N VAL A 116 5.01 -10.54 6.08
CA VAL A 116 6.27 -10.37 5.35
C VAL A 116 6.05 -10.62 3.86
N ILE A 117 5.33 -11.70 3.52
CA ILE A 117 4.95 -12.02 2.14
C ILE A 117 4.16 -10.86 1.52
N PHE A 118 3.18 -10.31 2.24
CA PHE A 118 2.37 -9.19 1.75
C PHE A 118 3.20 -7.93 1.46
N HIS A 119 4.08 -7.54 2.39
CA HIS A 119 4.97 -6.37 2.20
C HIS A 119 5.94 -6.58 1.05
N GLN A 120 6.58 -7.75 0.98
CA GLN A 120 7.53 -8.06 -0.07
C GLN A 120 6.85 -8.15 -1.45
N ALA A 121 5.68 -8.80 -1.53
CA ALA A 121 4.90 -8.85 -2.77
C ALA A 121 4.52 -7.44 -3.26
N LEU A 122 4.10 -6.55 -2.35
CA LEU A 122 3.82 -5.15 -2.70
C LEU A 122 5.09 -4.42 -3.18
N ASN A 123 6.24 -4.63 -2.54
CA ASN A 123 7.50 -4.03 -2.95
C ASN A 123 7.92 -4.51 -4.34
N ASN A 124 7.78 -5.80 -4.63
CA ASN A 124 8.05 -6.36 -5.95
C ASN A 124 7.13 -5.76 -7.03
N CYS A 125 5.87 -5.49 -6.69
CA CYS A 125 4.89 -4.89 -7.61
C CYS A 125 5.10 -3.38 -7.86
N GLN A 126 5.89 -2.69 -7.05
CA GLN A 126 6.07 -1.24 -7.17
C GLN A 126 6.85 -0.87 -8.45
N PRO A 127 6.29 -0.01 -9.33
CA PRO A 127 7.04 0.55 -10.44
C PRO A 127 7.92 1.72 -9.98
N ILE A 128 9.18 1.76 -10.42
CA ILE A 128 10.11 2.85 -10.09
C ILE A 128 9.79 4.10 -10.93
N ILE A 129 9.61 3.90 -12.24
CA ILE A 129 9.35 4.95 -13.22
C ILE A 129 7.91 4.80 -13.72
N GLY A 130 7.23 5.93 -13.88
CA GLY A 130 5.93 6.02 -14.53
C GLY A 130 6.02 6.83 -15.81
N ILE A 131 4.87 7.01 -16.45
CA ILE A 131 4.72 7.80 -17.67
C ILE A 131 3.69 8.88 -17.40
N SER A 132 4.00 10.11 -17.79
CA SER A 132 3.08 11.25 -17.79
C SER A 132 2.83 11.71 -19.22
N ASN A 133 1.59 12.09 -19.52
CA ASN A 133 1.26 12.64 -20.82
C ASN A 133 1.55 14.14 -20.82
N ILE A 134 2.43 14.61 -21.70
CA ILE A 134 2.77 16.02 -21.88
C ILE A 134 2.39 16.45 -23.30
N THR A 135 1.60 17.52 -23.41
CA THR A 135 1.24 18.12 -24.70
C THR A 135 2.25 19.18 -25.10
N ARG A 136 2.90 19.01 -26.26
CA ARG A 136 3.81 20.01 -26.82
C ARG A 136 3.63 20.10 -28.33
N GLY A 137 3.46 21.32 -28.86
CA GLY A 137 3.28 21.54 -30.29
C GLY A 137 2.11 20.77 -30.90
N GLY A 138 1.00 20.61 -30.15
CA GLY A 138 -0.20 19.90 -30.62
C GLY A 138 -0.13 18.36 -30.57
N LYS A 139 1.00 17.75 -30.16
CA LYS A 139 1.13 16.30 -29.96
C LYS A 139 1.27 15.94 -28.48
N THR A 140 0.70 14.80 -28.09
CA THR A 140 0.84 14.21 -26.74
C THR A 140 2.00 13.23 -26.71
N TYR A 141 3.00 13.51 -25.87
CA TYR A 141 4.14 12.63 -25.64
C TYR A 141 4.00 11.91 -24.31
N GLN A 142 4.40 10.65 -24.31
CA GLN A 142 4.53 9.87 -23.10
C GLN A 142 5.91 10.06 -22.52
N VAL A 143 6.00 10.88 -21.48
CA VAL A 143 7.26 11.30 -20.88
C VAL A 143 7.53 10.47 -19.62
N PRO A 144 8.70 9.82 -19.51
CA PRO A 144 9.09 9.09 -18.30
C PRO A 144 9.29 10.01 -17.10
N VAL A 145 8.70 9.66 -15.96
CA VAL A 145 8.75 10.45 -14.71
C VAL A 145 9.08 9.55 -13.52
N PRO A 146 10.04 9.92 -12.66
CA PRO A 146 10.28 9.20 -11.41
C PRO A 146 9.06 9.32 -10.50
N LEU A 147 8.59 8.21 -9.96
CA LEU A 147 7.40 8.22 -9.10
C LEU A 147 7.77 8.51 -7.65
N THR A 148 6.89 9.21 -6.94
CA THR A 148 6.97 9.35 -5.48
C THR A 148 6.52 8.05 -4.80
N ASP A 149 7.04 7.75 -3.61
CA ASP A 149 6.77 6.45 -2.96
C ASP A 149 5.29 6.23 -2.65
N ASN A 150 4.57 7.28 -2.28
CA ASN A 150 3.11 7.25 -2.13
C ASN A 150 2.41 6.81 -3.43
N ARG A 151 2.89 7.30 -4.57
CA ARG A 151 2.33 6.93 -5.89
C ARG A 151 2.72 5.50 -6.27
N LYS A 152 3.95 5.06 -6.01
CA LYS A 152 4.40 3.68 -6.26
C LYS A 152 3.54 2.68 -5.48
N ARG A 153 3.39 2.90 -4.16
CA ARG A 153 2.57 2.07 -3.27
C ARG A 153 1.12 2.03 -3.74
N PHE A 154 0.54 3.19 -4.07
CA PHE A 154 -0.84 3.26 -4.59
C PHE A 154 -1.02 2.45 -5.87
N LEU A 155 -0.10 2.55 -6.83
CA LEU A 155 -0.17 1.82 -8.10
C LEU A 155 -0.10 0.30 -7.88
N ALA A 156 0.82 -0.16 -7.03
CA ALA A 156 0.95 -1.58 -6.68
C ALA A 156 -0.35 -2.14 -6.07
N MET A 157 -0.88 -1.48 -5.03
CA MET A 157 -2.14 -1.90 -4.40
C MET A 157 -3.31 -1.88 -5.38
N LYS A 158 -3.40 -0.83 -6.21
CA LYS A 158 -4.46 -0.70 -7.21
C LYS A 158 -4.38 -1.82 -8.24
N TRP A 159 -3.21 -2.13 -8.77
CA TRP A 159 -3.04 -3.17 -9.79
C TRP A 159 -3.41 -4.56 -9.28
N LEU A 160 -2.97 -4.93 -8.07
CA LEU A 160 -3.37 -6.18 -7.42
C LEU A 160 -4.89 -6.27 -7.26
N ILE A 161 -5.52 -5.23 -6.70
CA ILE A 161 -6.98 -5.23 -6.49
C ILE A 161 -7.73 -5.30 -7.83
N THR A 162 -7.27 -4.59 -8.86
CA THR A 162 -7.92 -4.63 -10.19
C THR A 162 -7.77 -6.00 -10.84
N GLU A 163 -6.57 -6.58 -10.82
CA GLU A 163 -6.32 -7.91 -11.40
C GLU A 163 -7.25 -8.94 -10.76
N CYS A 164 -7.30 -8.98 -9.43
CA CYS A 164 -8.08 -9.98 -8.70
C CYS A 164 -9.59 -9.81 -8.91
N ARG A 165 -10.04 -8.59 -9.25
CA ARG A 165 -11.45 -8.31 -9.53
C ARG A 165 -11.83 -8.65 -10.96
N ASP A 166 -10.97 -8.33 -11.92
CA ASP A 166 -11.27 -8.42 -13.35
C ASP A 166 -11.00 -9.83 -13.90
N ASN A 167 -9.95 -10.51 -13.43
CA ASN A 167 -9.44 -11.77 -14.00
C ASN A 167 -9.73 -13.00 -13.13
N LYS A 168 -10.72 -12.94 -12.23
CA LYS A 168 -11.11 -14.12 -11.44
C LYS A 168 -12.15 -14.95 -12.18
N HIS A 169 -12.02 -16.27 -12.08
CA HIS A 169 -13.11 -17.16 -12.49
C HIS A 169 -14.34 -16.92 -11.61
N ARG A 170 -15.56 -16.98 -12.17
CA ARG A 170 -16.79 -16.61 -11.47
C ARG A 170 -17.02 -17.39 -10.17
N ARG A 171 -16.57 -18.65 -10.11
CA ARG A 171 -16.70 -19.52 -8.93
C ARG A 171 -15.58 -19.33 -7.89
N MET A 172 -14.49 -18.65 -8.25
CA MET A 172 -13.35 -18.45 -7.37
C MET A 172 -13.62 -17.31 -6.39
N LEU A 173 -13.36 -17.56 -5.12
CA LEU A 173 -13.53 -16.57 -4.05
C LEU A 173 -12.42 -15.51 -4.13
N MET A 174 -12.75 -14.28 -3.73
CA MET A 174 -11.78 -13.17 -3.73
C MET A 174 -10.54 -13.45 -2.87
N PRO A 175 -10.64 -13.98 -1.63
CA PRO A 175 -9.47 -14.24 -0.80
C PRO A 175 -8.54 -15.30 -1.40
N GLU A 176 -9.11 -16.30 -2.08
CA GLU A 176 -8.35 -17.36 -2.73
C GLU A 176 -7.53 -16.80 -3.89
N LYS A 177 -8.15 -16.05 -4.81
CA LYS A 177 -7.47 -15.40 -5.93
C LYS A 177 -6.39 -14.44 -5.43
N LEU A 178 -6.72 -13.60 -4.45
CA LEU A 178 -5.78 -12.60 -3.92
C LEU A 178 -4.58 -13.27 -3.21
N SER A 179 -4.80 -14.39 -2.50
CA SER A 179 -3.70 -15.17 -1.93
C SER A 179 -2.78 -15.75 -3.00
N GLN A 180 -3.32 -16.24 -4.13
CA GLN A 180 -2.51 -16.78 -5.23
C GLN A 180 -1.67 -15.68 -5.87
N GLU A 181 -2.29 -14.53 -6.18
CA GLU A 181 -1.58 -13.40 -6.80
C GLU A 181 -0.49 -12.81 -5.91
N LEU A 182 -0.72 -12.73 -4.60
CA LEU A 182 0.31 -12.28 -3.65
C LEU A 182 1.50 -13.25 -3.60
N LEU A 183 1.24 -14.57 -3.62
CA LEU A 183 2.31 -15.58 -3.65
C LEU A 183 3.09 -15.56 -4.98
N LEU A 184 2.41 -15.36 -6.10
CA LEU A 184 3.08 -15.19 -7.40
C LEU A 184 3.94 -13.91 -7.41
N ALA A 185 3.37 -12.78 -6.96
CA ALA A 185 4.09 -11.51 -6.88
C ALA A 185 5.29 -11.56 -5.91
N PHE A 186 5.19 -12.34 -4.84
CA PHE A 186 6.30 -12.60 -3.92
C PHE A 186 7.48 -13.26 -4.66
N ASN A 187 7.20 -14.20 -5.55
CA ASN A 187 8.20 -14.87 -6.40
C ASN A 187 8.59 -14.07 -7.66
N ASN A 188 8.17 -12.80 -7.79
CA ASN A 188 8.33 -11.97 -9.00
C ASN A 188 7.64 -12.52 -10.25
N GLU A 189 6.59 -13.31 -10.06
CA GLU A 189 5.78 -13.88 -11.12
C GLU A 189 4.39 -13.24 -11.16
N GLY A 190 3.65 -13.58 -12.21
CA GLY A 190 2.24 -13.22 -12.33
C GLY A 190 1.95 -11.96 -13.16
N PRO A 191 0.66 -11.71 -13.43
CA PRO A 191 0.20 -10.66 -14.33
C PRO A 191 0.52 -9.25 -13.83
N VAL A 192 0.54 -9.02 -12.51
CA VAL A 192 0.85 -7.69 -11.95
C VAL A 192 2.32 -7.33 -12.18
N ILE A 193 3.24 -8.28 -12.02
CA ILE A 193 4.66 -8.09 -12.29
C ILE A 193 4.89 -7.88 -13.79
N ARG A 194 4.20 -8.65 -14.65
CA ARG A 194 4.20 -8.40 -16.11
C ARG A 194 3.75 -6.97 -16.43
N ARG A 195 2.71 -6.46 -15.78
CA ARG A 195 2.22 -5.08 -15.97
C ARG A 195 3.28 -4.04 -15.59
N LYS A 196 3.99 -4.23 -14.47
CA LYS A 196 5.14 -3.41 -14.08
C LYS A 196 6.22 -3.41 -15.17
N HIS A 197 6.60 -4.59 -15.67
CA HIS A 197 7.63 -4.69 -16.72
C HIS A 197 7.21 -4.02 -18.03
N VAL A 198 5.94 -4.14 -18.43
CA VAL A 198 5.41 -3.44 -19.62
C VAL A 198 5.53 -1.93 -19.45
N LEU A 199 5.18 -1.39 -18.26
CA LEU A 199 5.34 0.04 -17.98
C LEU A 199 6.80 0.48 -18.07
N HIS A 200 7.74 -0.33 -17.55
CA HIS A 200 9.17 -0.03 -17.60
C HIS A 200 9.72 -0.06 -19.02
N LYS A 201 9.36 -1.07 -19.83
CA LYS A 201 9.73 -1.14 -21.25
C LYS A 201 9.21 0.06 -22.03
N MET A 202 7.98 0.49 -21.75
CA MET A 202 7.37 1.66 -22.39
C MET A 202 8.05 2.97 -21.97
N ALA A 203 8.45 3.08 -20.70
CA ALA A 203 9.22 4.23 -20.22
C ALA A 203 10.62 4.26 -20.83
N GLU A 204 11.28 3.12 -20.96
CA GLU A 204 12.61 2.98 -21.57
C GLU A 204 12.60 3.36 -23.06
N ALA A 205 11.60 2.87 -23.81
CA ALA A 205 11.42 3.22 -25.22
C ALA A 205 11.28 4.74 -25.42
N ASN A 206 10.65 5.43 -24.47
CA ASN A 206 10.40 6.88 -24.50
C ASN A 206 11.44 7.71 -23.73
N ARG A 207 12.61 7.14 -23.37
CA ARG A 207 13.65 7.83 -22.59
C ARG A 207 14.09 9.18 -23.19
N ALA A 208 14.07 9.30 -24.51
CA ALA A 208 14.46 10.51 -25.21
C ALA A 208 13.59 11.71 -24.84
N TYR A 209 12.30 11.50 -24.52
CA TYR A 209 11.37 12.58 -24.18
C TYR A 209 11.50 13.06 -22.73
N ALA A 210 12.43 12.53 -21.93
CA ALA A 210 12.64 12.96 -20.54
C ALA A 210 12.92 14.47 -20.41
N HIS A 211 13.53 15.09 -21.43
CA HIS A 211 13.82 16.53 -21.48
C HIS A 211 12.57 17.42 -21.65
N PHE A 212 11.40 16.84 -21.94
CA PHE A 212 10.13 17.58 -21.95
C PHE A 212 9.61 17.87 -20.53
N ARG A 213 10.27 17.36 -19.50
CA ARG A 213 9.97 17.65 -18.10
C ARG A 213 10.53 19.01 -17.68
N TRP A 214 9.74 19.83 -17.00
CA TRP A 214 10.11 21.17 -16.53
C TRP A 214 10.17 21.30 -14.99
N TRP A 215 10.17 20.17 -14.28
CA TRP A 215 10.25 20.08 -12.83
C TRP A 215 11.31 19.07 -12.39
#